data_AF-A0A7X0HE75-F1
#
_entry.id   AF-A0A7X0HE75-F1
#
_cell.length_a   1.000
_cell.length_b   1.000
_cell.length_c   1.000
_cell.angle_alpha   90.00
_cell.angle_beta   90.00
_cell.angle_gamma   90.00
#
_symmetry.space_group_name_H-M   'P 1'
#
loop_
_entity.id
_entity.type
_entity.pdbx_description
1 polymer ?
#
loop_
_entity_poly.entity_id
_entity_poly.type
_entity_poly.pdbx_seq_one_letter_code
_entity_poly.pdbx_strand_id
1 'polypeptide(L)'
;MRTKSPHAKLAPATLALLTLTATVVTAGTAEAAATRIRLGSATDAKRASWQGPAYVMNGDGKILTAPMARAVDAIRGGTGSMDVVVLSGSAPTSGSRTPECDTVMTLPGVNSCTTWTLTAARDGNNTQVNSDIRNAEFVFFAGGDQCRYAAWKGTALEASVESVVAKGGGSGGGSAGHHINSPVVYDACNGSVTSSEALADPYDRYLSFTTGMFEWADYGGVVNDSHFVTRDRMGRTMAFVARAIKDGRTTGGKAWGVGVDEGSSLYLDRSGQATLYGKQAYVVLGDHQPEQAVPGRPLTFSNYRIWRLTAGQTYDFRNRPTCGYYLRSITNGRADANLYDGTPHTDCGTAPATTFAETEADDDDTLTRTTAGTGTYYLDVEAYRGSGAAPTTAP
;
A
#
# COMPACT_ATOMS: atom_id res chain seq x y z
N MET A 1 2.22 -4.04 -109.30
CA MET A 1 3.17 -3.93 -108.16
C MET A 1 2.43 -3.35 -106.97
N ARG A 2 2.50 -4.06 -105.83
CA ARG A 2 1.89 -3.80 -104.52
C ARG A 2 0.36 -3.66 -104.45
N THR A 3 -0.22 -4.67 -103.80
CA THR A 3 -1.61 -4.93 -103.48
C THR A 3 -2.10 -4.13 -102.26
N LYS A 4 -3.32 -3.59 -102.40
CA LYS A 4 -4.42 -3.39 -101.43
C LYS A 4 -4.09 -3.17 -99.93
N SER A 5 -4.64 -2.12 -99.32
CA SER A 5 -5.73 -2.31 -98.34
C SER A 5 -6.47 -1.00 -97.96
N PRO A 6 -7.73 -1.08 -97.48
CA PRO A 6 -8.68 0.02 -97.33
C PRO A 6 -8.95 0.46 -95.87
N HIS A 7 -9.86 1.42 -95.75
CA HIS A 7 -10.44 2.07 -94.56
C HIS A 7 -10.82 1.20 -93.34
N ALA A 8 -10.64 1.77 -92.13
CA ALA A 8 -11.43 1.53 -90.92
C ALA A 8 -11.45 2.85 -90.10
N LYS A 9 -12.58 3.57 -90.00
CA LYS A 9 -13.71 3.49 -89.05
C LYS A 9 -13.37 3.91 -87.60
N LEU A 10 -14.12 4.91 -87.13
CA LEU A 10 -14.14 5.50 -85.79
C LEU A 10 -14.38 4.48 -84.66
N ALA A 11 -13.80 4.74 -83.49
CA ALA A 11 -14.21 4.17 -82.20
C ALA A 11 -14.40 5.30 -81.15
N PRO A 12 -15.40 5.20 -80.25
CA PRO A 12 -15.75 6.23 -79.29
C PRO A 12 -14.97 6.11 -77.97
N ALA A 13 -14.83 7.22 -77.26
CA ALA A 13 -14.19 7.32 -75.95
C ALA A 13 -15.05 6.70 -74.85
N THR A 14 -14.50 5.70 -74.17
CA THR A 14 -15.10 5.08 -72.98
C THR A 14 -14.66 5.82 -71.72
N LEU A 15 -15.61 6.45 -71.03
CA LEU A 15 -15.42 7.06 -69.71
C LEU A 15 -15.42 5.94 -68.66
N ALA A 16 -14.26 5.63 -68.08
CA ALA A 16 -14.15 4.62 -67.02
C ALA A 16 -14.66 5.20 -65.69
N LEU A 17 -15.80 4.69 -65.23
CA LEU A 17 -16.38 5.00 -63.92
C LEU A 17 -15.60 4.21 -62.84
N LEU A 18 -14.74 4.89 -62.09
CA LEU A 18 -14.00 4.30 -60.97
C LEU A 18 -14.97 4.11 -59.79
N THR A 19 -15.48 2.89 -59.60
CA THR A 19 -16.27 2.53 -58.42
C THR A 19 -15.34 2.40 -57.22
N LEU A 20 -15.32 3.43 -56.36
CA LEU A 20 -14.63 3.42 -55.07
C LEU A 20 -15.41 2.53 -54.10
N THR A 21 -15.03 1.25 -53.99
CA THR A 21 -15.53 0.37 -52.92
C THR A 21 -14.97 0.87 -51.60
N ALA A 22 -15.79 1.57 -50.81
CA ALA A 22 -15.49 1.88 -49.43
C ALA A 22 -15.46 0.57 -48.63
N THR A 23 -14.27 0.02 -48.42
CA THR A 23 -14.05 -0.98 -47.37
C THR A 23 -14.31 -0.30 -46.03
N VAL A 24 -15.48 -0.57 -45.45
CA VAL A 24 -15.73 -0.28 -44.05
C VAL A 24 -14.80 -1.19 -43.27
N VAL A 25 -13.61 -0.69 -42.95
CA VAL A 25 -12.78 -1.27 -41.91
C VAL A 25 -13.55 -0.98 -40.62
N THR A 26 -14.34 -1.95 -40.16
CA THR A 26 -14.75 -1.97 -38.77
C THR A 26 -13.47 -2.04 -37.97
N ALA A 27 -13.04 -0.91 -37.41
CA ALA A 27 -12.02 -0.90 -36.38
C ALA A 27 -12.59 -1.77 -35.25
N GLY A 28 -12.16 -3.03 -35.19
CA GLY A 28 -12.44 -3.89 -34.06
C GLY A 28 -11.99 -3.12 -32.83
N THR A 29 -12.89 -2.87 -31.89
CA THR A 29 -12.51 -2.45 -30.55
C THR A 29 -11.42 -3.40 -30.09
N ALA A 30 -10.23 -2.90 -29.77
CA ALA A 30 -9.16 -3.72 -29.22
C ALA A 30 -9.75 -4.51 -28.04
N GLU A 31 -9.97 -5.79 -28.27
CA GLU A 31 -10.66 -6.66 -27.34
C GLU A 31 -9.82 -6.71 -26.07
N ALA A 32 -10.49 -6.65 -24.92
CA ALA A 32 -9.81 -6.77 -23.64
C ALA A 32 -9.23 -8.18 -23.56
N ALA A 33 -7.92 -8.31 -23.75
CA ALA A 33 -7.28 -9.62 -23.74
C ALA A 33 -6.93 -10.00 -22.29
N ALA A 34 -7.93 -10.42 -21.52
CA ALA A 34 -7.67 -11.12 -20.26
C ALA A 34 -7.03 -12.48 -20.59
N THR A 35 -5.73 -12.64 -20.29
CA THR A 35 -5.00 -13.88 -20.57
C THR A 35 -4.85 -14.69 -19.29
N ARG A 36 -5.15 -15.99 -19.36
CA ARG A 36 -5.12 -16.92 -18.23
C ARG A 36 -4.12 -18.04 -18.47
N ILE A 37 -3.23 -18.28 -17.51
CA ILE A 37 -2.34 -19.44 -17.49
C ILE A 37 -2.36 -20.03 -16.08
N ARG A 38 -2.73 -21.31 -15.96
CA ARG A 38 -2.70 -22.06 -14.69
C ARG A 38 -1.60 -23.12 -14.73
N LEU A 39 -0.84 -23.21 -13.65
CA LEU A 39 0.11 -24.27 -13.34
C LEU A 39 -0.40 -25.10 -12.15
N GLY A 40 -0.02 -26.37 -12.09
CA GLY A 40 -0.45 -27.28 -11.01
C GLY A 40 -1.82 -27.92 -11.26
N SER A 41 -2.53 -28.22 -10.17
CA SER A 41 -3.83 -28.91 -10.24
C SER A 41 -4.89 -28.09 -10.98
N ALA A 42 -5.79 -28.77 -11.69
CA ALA A 42 -7.01 -28.15 -12.25
C ALA A 42 -8.15 -28.05 -11.22
N THR A 43 -8.08 -28.79 -10.12
CA THR A 43 -9.08 -28.78 -9.07
C THR A 43 -8.72 -27.78 -7.98
N ASP A 44 -9.74 -27.06 -7.50
CA ASP A 44 -9.66 -26.15 -6.37
C ASP A 44 -9.25 -26.85 -5.06
N ALA A 45 -8.42 -26.19 -4.26
CA ALA A 45 -8.02 -26.67 -2.95
C ALA A 45 -9.12 -26.36 -1.92
N LYS A 46 -9.76 -27.38 -1.35
CA LYS A 46 -10.91 -27.19 -0.46
C LYS A 46 -10.61 -27.53 0.99
N ARG A 47 -11.05 -26.66 1.90
CA ARG A 47 -10.97 -26.86 3.35
C ARG A 47 -12.14 -26.22 4.07
N ALA A 48 -12.41 -26.70 5.29
CA ALA A 48 -13.47 -26.17 6.14
C ALA A 48 -13.14 -24.76 6.67
N SER A 49 -11.87 -24.45 6.92
CA SER A 49 -11.41 -23.15 7.39
C SER A 49 -9.94 -22.91 7.05
N TRP A 50 -9.55 -21.64 6.93
CA TRP A 50 -8.17 -21.17 6.77
C TRP A 50 -7.72 -20.39 8.01
N GLN A 51 -6.41 -20.26 8.20
CA GLN A 51 -5.84 -19.78 9.46
C GLN A 51 -5.27 -18.36 9.40
N GLY A 52 -5.35 -17.69 8.24
CA GLY A 52 -4.89 -16.32 8.05
C GLY A 52 -5.77 -15.24 8.73
N PRO A 53 -5.73 -13.99 8.25
CA PRO A 53 -5.05 -13.56 7.02
C PRO A 53 -3.51 -13.53 7.12
N ALA A 54 -2.86 -13.51 5.96
CA ALA A 54 -1.42 -13.26 5.84
C ALA A 54 -1.13 -12.35 4.63
N TYR A 55 -0.12 -11.48 4.76
CA TYR A 55 0.28 -10.57 3.70
C TYR A 55 1.77 -10.63 3.39
N VAL A 56 2.13 -10.39 2.14
CA VAL A 56 3.53 -10.40 1.66
C VAL A 56 3.78 -9.16 0.80
N MET A 57 4.55 -8.21 1.33
CA MET A 57 4.79 -6.91 0.72
C MET A 57 6.25 -6.80 0.25
N ASN A 58 6.53 -7.16 -1.01
CA ASN A 58 7.89 -7.22 -1.55
C ASN A 58 8.36 -5.86 -2.07
N GLY A 59 9.61 -5.50 -1.75
CA GLY A 59 10.22 -4.25 -2.21
C GLY A 59 10.60 -4.26 -3.69
N ASP A 60 10.68 -5.43 -4.32
CA ASP A 60 10.83 -5.56 -5.78
C ASP A 60 9.72 -6.44 -6.37
N GLY A 61 9.73 -6.62 -7.69
CA GLY A 61 8.70 -7.39 -8.40
C GLY A 61 8.81 -8.92 -8.24
N LYS A 62 9.89 -9.46 -7.66
CA LYS A 62 10.11 -10.91 -7.56
C LYS A 62 9.39 -11.48 -6.34
N ILE A 63 9.03 -12.77 -6.42
CA ILE A 63 8.61 -13.54 -5.25
C ILE A 63 9.84 -13.86 -4.41
N LEU A 64 9.89 -13.36 -3.18
CA LEU A 64 10.83 -13.86 -2.17
C LEU A 64 10.23 -15.14 -1.57
N THR A 65 10.95 -16.26 -1.74
CA THR A 65 10.43 -17.59 -1.38
C THR A 65 10.18 -17.75 0.11
N ALA A 66 11.06 -17.24 0.98
CA ALA A 66 10.92 -17.37 2.43
C ALA A 66 9.64 -16.71 3.01
N PRO A 67 9.35 -15.41 2.77
CA PRO A 67 8.11 -14.79 3.25
C PRO A 67 6.86 -15.37 2.56
N MET A 68 6.93 -15.75 1.28
CA MET A 68 5.81 -16.40 0.60
C MET A 68 5.51 -17.79 1.16
N ALA A 69 6.53 -18.61 1.43
CA ALA A 69 6.38 -19.90 2.10
C ALA A 69 5.79 -19.73 3.50
N ARG A 70 6.24 -18.71 4.25
CA ARG A 70 5.66 -18.38 5.56
C ARG A 70 4.18 -18.05 5.46
N ALA A 71 3.76 -17.26 4.46
CA ALA A 71 2.34 -16.97 4.24
C ALA A 71 1.53 -18.22 3.87
N VAL A 72 2.07 -19.06 2.98
CA VAL A 72 1.45 -20.34 2.60
C VAL A 72 1.24 -21.23 3.83
N ASP A 73 2.26 -21.40 4.66
CA ASP A 73 2.17 -22.21 5.88
C ASP A 73 1.22 -21.60 6.92
N ALA A 74 1.23 -20.28 7.08
CA ALA A 74 0.34 -19.56 8.00
C ALA A 74 -1.13 -19.73 7.61
N ILE A 75 -1.47 -19.57 6.32
CA ILE A 75 -2.85 -19.72 5.82
C ILE A 75 -3.30 -21.18 5.94
N ARG A 76 -2.42 -22.12 5.60
CA ARG A 76 -2.69 -23.57 5.69
C ARG A 76 -2.73 -24.10 7.12
N GLY A 77 -2.16 -23.41 8.10
CA GLY A 77 -1.93 -23.99 9.43
C GLY A 77 -1.11 -25.27 9.38
N GLY A 78 -0.13 -25.34 8.47
CA GLY A 78 0.82 -26.46 8.35
C GLY A 78 0.31 -27.74 7.67
N THR A 79 -0.94 -27.80 7.17
CA THR A 79 -1.50 -29.02 6.53
C THR A 79 -2.28 -28.70 5.25
N GLY A 80 -2.59 -29.72 4.44
CA GLY A 80 -3.34 -29.56 3.19
C GLY A 80 -2.56 -28.81 2.12
N SER A 81 -3.24 -28.24 1.13
CA SER A 81 -2.67 -27.39 0.08
C SER A 81 -3.57 -26.17 -0.16
N MET A 82 -3.11 -25.20 -0.93
CA MET A 82 -3.86 -23.97 -1.24
C MET A 82 -3.61 -23.49 -2.67
N ASP A 83 -4.55 -22.73 -3.23
CA ASP A 83 -4.44 -22.13 -4.56
C ASP A 83 -3.94 -20.68 -4.48
N VAL A 84 -3.11 -20.28 -5.46
CA VAL A 84 -2.61 -18.90 -5.58
C VAL A 84 -3.07 -18.30 -6.91
N VAL A 85 -3.50 -17.04 -6.89
CA VAL A 85 -3.75 -16.24 -8.10
C VAL A 85 -2.72 -15.11 -8.16
N VAL A 86 -2.10 -14.95 -9.32
CA VAL A 86 -1.21 -13.82 -9.64
C VAL A 86 -1.94 -12.88 -10.59
N LEU A 87 -2.11 -11.62 -10.21
CA LEU A 87 -2.70 -10.57 -11.04
C LEU A 87 -1.59 -9.69 -11.62
N SER A 88 -1.48 -9.68 -12.95
CA SER A 88 -0.53 -8.85 -13.69
C SER A 88 -1.23 -7.80 -14.52
N GLY A 89 -0.75 -6.56 -14.46
CA GLY A 89 -1.26 -5.45 -15.27
C GLY A 89 -0.74 -5.47 -16.71
N SER A 90 0.26 -6.29 -17.01
CA SER A 90 0.94 -6.34 -18.32
C SER A 90 1.53 -7.71 -18.61
N ALA A 91 1.90 -7.94 -19.87
CA ALA A 91 2.64 -9.15 -20.21
C ALA A 91 4.02 -9.17 -19.50
N PRO A 92 4.48 -10.32 -19.00
CA PRO A 92 5.79 -10.43 -18.37
C PRO A 92 6.92 -10.26 -19.39
N THR A 93 8.05 -9.72 -18.94
CA THR A 93 9.25 -9.44 -19.76
C THR A 93 10.44 -10.33 -19.43
N SER A 94 10.31 -11.22 -18.45
CA SER A 94 11.39 -12.08 -17.92
C SER A 94 11.67 -13.33 -18.74
N GLY A 95 11.02 -13.50 -19.90
CA GLY A 95 11.11 -14.69 -20.75
C GLY A 95 10.17 -15.83 -20.36
N SER A 96 9.67 -15.85 -19.12
CA SER A 96 8.55 -16.71 -18.72
C SER A 96 7.21 -16.02 -18.93
N ARG A 97 6.16 -16.79 -19.23
CA ARG A 97 4.78 -16.30 -19.28
C ARG A 97 4.12 -16.19 -17.90
N THR A 98 4.74 -16.78 -16.87
CA THR A 98 4.17 -16.92 -15.52
C THR A 98 5.24 -16.78 -14.43
N PRO A 99 6.13 -15.76 -14.46
CA PRO A 99 7.35 -15.75 -13.64
C PRO A 99 7.11 -15.87 -12.13
N GLU A 100 6.05 -15.27 -11.60
CA GLU A 100 5.69 -15.41 -10.18
C GLU A 100 5.21 -16.83 -9.88
N CYS A 101 4.32 -17.38 -10.72
CA CYS A 101 3.80 -18.73 -10.53
C CYS A 101 4.87 -19.80 -10.71
N ASP A 102 5.88 -19.60 -11.57
CA ASP A 102 7.02 -20.50 -11.70
C ASP A 102 7.76 -20.66 -10.37
N THR A 103 7.85 -19.59 -9.58
CA THR A 103 8.46 -19.60 -8.24
C THR A 103 7.48 -20.18 -7.22
N VAL A 104 6.23 -19.70 -7.20
CA VAL A 104 5.22 -20.11 -6.22
C VAL A 104 4.94 -21.62 -6.28
N MET A 105 4.92 -22.21 -7.46
CA MET A 105 4.72 -23.65 -7.62
C MET A 105 5.85 -24.52 -7.04
N THR A 106 7.02 -23.94 -6.73
CA THR A 106 8.10 -24.66 -6.05
C THR A 106 7.89 -24.76 -4.54
N LEU A 107 6.95 -24.00 -3.99
CA LEU A 107 6.72 -23.92 -2.55
C LEU A 107 5.89 -25.10 -2.06
N PRO A 108 6.28 -25.75 -0.94
CA PRO A 108 5.49 -26.82 -0.35
C PRO A 108 4.05 -26.39 -0.04
N GLY A 109 3.09 -27.22 -0.44
CA GLY A 109 1.68 -27.00 -0.15
C GLY A 109 0.95 -26.00 -1.04
N VAL A 110 1.57 -25.55 -2.12
CA VAL A 110 0.83 -24.91 -3.23
C VAL A 110 0.23 -26.00 -4.11
N ASN A 111 -1.10 -25.95 -4.31
CA ASN A 111 -1.85 -26.87 -5.17
C ASN A 111 -1.82 -26.44 -6.63
N SER A 112 -2.02 -25.14 -6.86
CA SER A 112 -1.96 -24.53 -8.17
C SER A 112 -1.60 -23.05 -8.07
N CYS A 113 -1.15 -22.49 -9.18
CA CYS A 113 -0.95 -21.05 -9.32
C CYS A 113 -1.52 -20.60 -10.67
N THR A 114 -2.38 -19.58 -10.66
CA THR A 114 -3.02 -19.04 -11.88
C THR A 114 -2.59 -17.60 -12.11
N THR A 115 -1.87 -17.35 -13.20
CA THR A 115 -1.57 -15.98 -13.66
C THR A 115 -2.71 -15.49 -14.54
N TRP A 116 -3.24 -14.33 -14.18
CA TRP A 116 -4.11 -13.51 -15.00
C TRP A 116 -3.40 -12.24 -15.42
N THR A 117 -3.28 -12.02 -16.73
CA THR A 117 -2.83 -10.75 -17.30
C THR A 117 -4.05 -9.96 -17.73
N LEU A 118 -4.29 -8.85 -17.04
CA LEU A 118 -5.44 -7.96 -17.20
C LEU A 118 -4.89 -6.58 -17.61
N THR A 119 -5.33 -6.06 -18.75
CA THR A 119 -4.70 -4.87 -19.37
C THR A 119 -5.62 -3.66 -19.43
N ALA A 120 -6.90 -3.84 -19.08
CA ALA A 120 -7.89 -2.76 -19.04
C ALA A 120 -8.65 -2.75 -17.70
N ALA A 121 -9.19 -1.58 -17.34
CA ALA A 121 -10.01 -1.42 -16.14
C ALA A 121 -11.23 -2.36 -16.12
N ARG A 122 -11.88 -2.54 -17.28
CA ARG A 122 -13.06 -3.42 -17.44
C ARG A 122 -12.76 -4.90 -17.15
N ASP A 123 -11.50 -5.32 -17.22
CA ASP A 123 -11.10 -6.70 -16.96
C ASP A 123 -11.33 -7.09 -15.50
N GLY A 124 -11.36 -6.11 -14.58
CA GLY A 124 -11.73 -6.34 -13.18
C GLY A 124 -13.17 -6.87 -12.99
N ASN A 125 -14.03 -6.75 -14.01
CA ASN A 125 -15.38 -7.32 -13.99
C ASN A 125 -15.50 -8.67 -14.72
N ASN A 126 -14.39 -9.26 -15.19
CA ASN A 126 -14.41 -10.56 -15.84
C ASN A 126 -14.86 -11.65 -14.86
N THR A 127 -15.91 -12.40 -15.22
CA THR A 127 -16.54 -13.38 -14.32
C THR A 127 -15.62 -14.54 -13.98
N GLN A 128 -14.79 -15.02 -14.93
CA GLN A 128 -13.87 -16.11 -14.71
C GLN A 128 -12.69 -15.70 -13.83
N VAL A 129 -12.12 -14.50 -14.05
CA VAL A 129 -11.09 -13.92 -13.16
C VAL A 129 -11.59 -13.91 -11.73
N ASN A 130 -12.78 -13.36 -11.52
CA ASN A 130 -13.38 -13.23 -10.20
C ASN A 130 -13.72 -14.58 -9.55
N SER A 131 -14.11 -15.59 -10.35
CA SER A 131 -14.28 -16.95 -9.88
C SER A 131 -12.96 -17.56 -9.40
N ASP A 132 -11.89 -17.43 -10.20
CA ASP A 132 -10.56 -17.93 -9.84
C ASP A 132 -10.01 -17.24 -8.59
N ILE A 133 -10.18 -15.92 -8.46
CA ILE A 133 -9.79 -15.16 -7.27
C ILE A 133 -10.49 -15.71 -6.03
N ARG A 134 -11.83 -15.80 -6.03
CA ARG A 134 -12.59 -16.26 -4.85
C ARG A 134 -12.29 -17.69 -4.45
N ASN A 135 -11.95 -18.54 -5.41
CA ASN A 135 -11.56 -19.92 -5.13
C ASN A 135 -10.16 -19.99 -4.51
N ALA A 136 -9.22 -19.16 -4.95
CA ALA A 136 -7.86 -19.13 -4.40
C ALA A 136 -7.79 -18.67 -2.93
N GLU A 137 -6.66 -18.96 -2.29
CA GLU A 137 -6.37 -18.61 -0.90
C GLU A 137 -5.34 -17.50 -0.78
N PHE A 138 -4.63 -17.17 -1.85
CA PHE A 138 -3.72 -16.03 -1.87
C PHE A 138 -3.79 -15.31 -3.21
N VAL A 139 -3.89 -13.98 -3.16
CA VAL A 139 -3.80 -13.12 -4.35
C VAL A 139 -2.49 -12.33 -4.30
N PHE A 140 -1.63 -12.52 -5.29
CA PHE A 140 -0.39 -11.79 -5.44
C PHE A 140 -0.48 -10.81 -6.62
N PHE A 141 -0.26 -9.53 -6.37
CA PHE A 141 -0.15 -8.51 -7.42
C PHE A 141 1.29 -8.44 -7.91
N ALA A 142 1.50 -8.71 -9.20
CA ALA A 142 2.83 -8.66 -9.80
C ALA A 142 3.41 -7.23 -9.80
N GLY A 143 4.69 -7.12 -10.17
CA GLY A 143 5.29 -5.83 -10.51
C GLY A 143 4.72 -5.26 -11.82
N GLY A 144 4.97 -3.97 -12.06
CA GLY A 144 4.50 -3.30 -13.28
C GLY A 144 4.10 -1.87 -13.01
N ASP A 145 2.90 -1.51 -13.47
CA ASP A 145 2.32 -0.18 -13.35
C ASP A 145 1.13 -0.21 -12.38
N GLN A 146 1.29 0.41 -11.21
CA GLN A 146 0.25 0.45 -10.18
C GLN A 146 -1.01 1.23 -10.61
N CYS A 147 -0.94 2.11 -11.62
CA CYS A 147 -2.13 2.82 -12.10
C CYS A 147 -3.13 1.84 -12.73
N ARG A 148 -2.64 0.78 -13.38
CA ARG A 148 -3.48 -0.29 -13.92
C ARG A 148 -4.24 -1.03 -12.82
N TYR A 149 -3.59 -1.24 -11.68
CA TYR A 149 -4.22 -1.87 -10.52
C TYR A 149 -5.22 -0.95 -9.84
N ALA A 150 -4.88 0.34 -9.67
CA ALA A 150 -5.77 1.35 -9.12
C ALA A 150 -7.07 1.50 -9.94
N ALA A 151 -6.99 1.30 -11.27
CA ALA A 151 -8.15 1.31 -12.15
C ALA A 151 -9.16 0.16 -11.92
N TRP A 152 -8.84 -0.84 -11.09
CA TRP A 152 -9.77 -1.91 -10.70
C TRP A 152 -10.57 -1.59 -9.44
N LYS A 153 -10.32 -0.45 -8.80
CA LYS A 153 -11.15 0.05 -7.70
C LYS A 153 -12.62 0.14 -8.14
N GLY A 154 -13.53 -0.35 -7.31
CA GLY A 154 -14.97 -0.40 -7.55
C GLY A 154 -15.42 -1.50 -8.52
N THR A 155 -14.52 -2.36 -9.00
CA THR A 155 -14.88 -3.51 -9.84
C THR A 155 -15.13 -4.75 -8.99
N ALA A 156 -15.70 -5.80 -9.59
CA ALA A 156 -15.90 -7.08 -8.91
C ALA A 156 -14.59 -7.73 -8.40
N LEU A 157 -13.45 -7.37 -8.99
CA LEU A 157 -12.12 -7.85 -8.59
C LEU A 157 -11.77 -7.42 -7.18
N GLU A 158 -11.97 -6.15 -6.85
CA GLU A 158 -11.70 -5.59 -5.52
C GLU A 158 -12.42 -6.42 -4.43
N ALA A 159 -13.75 -6.52 -4.53
CA ALA A 159 -14.56 -7.30 -3.61
C ALA A 159 -14.20 -8.80 -3.59
N SER A 160 -13.76 -9.36 -4.73
CA SER A 160 -13.31 -10.75 -4.80
C SER A 160 -12.01 -10.96 -4.02
N VAL A 161 -11.04 -10.05 -4.12
CA VAL A 161 -9.79 -10.11 -3.36
C VAL A 161 -10.06 -9.92 -1.87
N GLU A 162 -10.91 -8.97 -1.48
CA GLU A 162 -11.33 -8.79 -0.09
C GLU A 162 -11.96 -10.06 0.48
N SER A 163 -12.78 -10.78 -0.30
CA SER A 163 -13.38 -12.04 0.13
C SER A 163 -12.35 -13.15 0.39
N VAL A 164 -11.22 -13.16 -0.33
CA VAL A 164 -10.11 -14.10 -0.09
C VAL A 164 -9.47 -13.84 1.27
N VAL A 165 -9.21 -12.58 1.58
CA VAL A 165 -8.67 -12.18 2.89
C VAL A 165 -9.68 -12.48 4.01
N ALA A 166 -10.97 -12.16 3.79
CA ALA A 166 -12.03 -12.38 4.77
C ALA A 166 -12.26 -13.86 5.13
N LYS A 167 -12.07 -14.79 4.17
CA LYS A 167 -12.15 -16.24 4.45
C LYS A 167 -10.89 -16.83 5.13
N GLY A 168 -9.92 -16.00 5.48
CA GLY A 168 -8.66 -16.41 6.12
C GLY A 168 -7.52 -16.73 5.16
N GLY A 169 -7.62 -16.29 3.90
CA GLY A 169 -6.56 -16.35 2.89
C GLY A 169 -5.54 -15.23 3.04
N GLY A 170 -5.05 -14.67 1.94
CA GLY A 170 -4.05 -13.60 1.98
C GLY A 170 -3.96 -12.76 0.72
N SER A 171 -3.25 -11.64 0.83
CA SER A 171 -2.95 -10.74 -0.29
C SER A 171 -1.51 -10.25 -0.20
N GLY A 172 -0.88 -10.00 -1.33
CA GLY A 172 0.47 -9.44 -1.35
C GLY A 172 0.82 -8.91 -2.71
N GLY A 173 2.05 -8.44 -2.86
CA GLY A 173 2.54 -8.02 -4.15
C GLY A 173 3.96 -7.50 -4.11
N GLY A 174 4.53 -7.34 -5.30
CA GLY A 174 5.88 -6.81 -5.49
C GLY A 174 5.89 -5.54 -6.30
N SER A 175 6.74 -4.58 -5.94
CA SER A 175 6.86 -3.30 -6.65
C SER A 175 5.51 -2.57 -6.73
N ALA A 176 4.91 -2.41 -7.92
CA ALA A 176 3.55 -1.89 -8.09
C ALA A 176 2.49 -2.65 -7.25
N GLY A 177 2.60 -3.98 -7.13
CA GLY A 177 1.74 -4.78 -6.28
C GLY A 177 1.93 -4.53 -4.77
N HIS A 178 3.10 -4.06 -4.35
CA HIS A 178 3.32 -3.60 -2.98
C HIS A 178 2.54 -2.30 -2.73
N HIS A 179 2.54 -1.35 -3.67
CA HIS A 179 1.81 -0.09 -3.54
C HIS A 179 0.29 -0.28 -3.42
N ILE A 180 -0.32 -1.14 -4.25
CA ILE A 180 -1.79 -1.32 -4.27
C ILE A 180 -2.33 -1.94 -2.97
N ASN A 181 -1.49 -2.66 -2.21
CA ASN A 181 -1.84 -3.27 -0.94
C ASN A 181 -1.78 -2.28 0.26
N SER A 182 -2.13 -1.01 0.04
CA SER A 182 -2.22 0.01 1.09
C SER A 182 -3.50 0.82 0.97
N PRO A 183 -4.05 1.35 2.09
CA PRO A 183 -5.28 2.14 2.07
C PRO A 183 -5.11 3.50 1.36
N VAL A 184 -3.90 4.08 1.38
CA VAL A 184 -3.54 5.25 0.58
C VAL A 184 -2.51 4.82 -0.46
N VAL A 185 -2.97 4.54 -1.67
CA VAL A 185 -2.13 4.05 -2.77
C VAL A 185 -1.48 5.22 -3.49
N TYR A 186 -0.15 5.27 -3.54
CA TYR A 186 0.55 6.09 -4.53
C TYR A 186 0.36 5.47 -5.92
N ASP A 187 -0.58 6.01 -6.71
CA ASP A 187 -1.06 5.36 -7.94
C ASP A 187 -0.20 5.60 -9.18
N ALA A 188 0.69 6.60 -9.13
CA ALA A 188 1.56 7.00 -10.24
C ALA A 188 0.86 7.15 -11.61
N CYS A 189 -0.44 7.45 -11.63
CA CYS A 189 -1.23 7.47 -12.87
C CYS A 189 -0.79 8.55 -13.86
N ASN A 190 -0.15 9.61 -13.36
CA ASN A 190 0.41 10.67 -14.19
C ASN A 190 1.91 10.47 -14.48
N GLY A 191 2.54 9.43 -13.95
CA GLY A 191 3.99 9.21 -13.98
C GLY A 191 4.59 9.04 -12.57
N SER A 192 5.86 8.63 -12.50
CA SER A 192 6.57 8.46 -11.23
C SER A 192 7.18 9.77 -10.76
N VAL A 193 7.10 10.05 -9.46
CA VAL A 193 7.78 11.16 -8.79
C VAL A 193 9.05 10.69 -8.08
N THR A 194 10.11 11.49 -8.15
CA THR A 194 11.35 11.32 -7.38
C THR A 194 11.26 12.01 -6.02
N SER A 195 12.18 11.70 -5.10
CA SER A 195 12.27 12.40 -3.82
C SER A 195 12.51 13.91 -3.99
N SER A 196 13.40 14.32 -4.90
CA SER A 196 13.65 15.74 -5.14
C SER A 196 12.44 16.49 -5.69
N GLU A 197 11.67 15.89 -6.59
CA GLU A 197 10.46 16.52 -7.14
C GLU A 197 9.37 16.63 -6.08
N ALA A 198 9.10 15.54 -5.35
CA ALA A 198 8.07 15.49 -4.31
C ALA A 198 8.34 16.45 -3.15
N LEU A 199 9.61 16.67 -2.80
CA LEU A 199 10.01 17.63 -1.76
C LEU A 199 9.99 19.09 -2.26
N ALA A 200 10.26 19.32 -3.55
CA ALA A 200 10.24 20.65 -4.16
C ALA A 200 8.80 21.18 -4.37
N ASP A 201 7.86 20.29 -4.72
CA ASP A 201 6.43 20.59 -4.76
C ASP A 201 5.62 19.34 -4.34
N PRO A 202 5.07 19.30 -3.12
CA PRO A 202 4.30 18.16 -2.66
C PRO A 202 2.96 18.04 -3.38
N TYR A 203 2.56 19.00 -4.23
CA TYR A 203 1.38 18.93 -5.13
C TYR A 203 1.76 18.80 -6.60
N ASP A 204 2.99 18.38 -6.91
CA ASP A 204 3.36 18.02 -8.28
C ASP A 204 2.36 17.00 -8.85
N ARG A 205 2.06 17.12 -10.15
CA ARG A 205 1.07 16.28 -10.85
C ARG A 205 1.38 14.78 -10.77
N TYR A 206 2.65 14.39 -10.60
CA TYR A 206 3.08 13.00 -10.47
C TYR A 206 2.85 12.42 -9.07
N LEU A 207 2.41 13.24 -8.11
CA LEU A 207 2.07 12.87 -6.74
C LEU A 207 0.55 12.76 -6.57
N SER A 208 -0.01 11.70 -7.14
CA SER A 208 -1.43 11.34 -7.08
C SER A 208 -1.68 10.13 -6.18
N PHE A 209 -2.88 10.08 -5.59
CA PHE A 209 -3.30 9.00 -4.70
C PHE A 209 -4.67 8.46 -5.05
N THR A 210 -4.77 7.14 -4.94
CA THR A 210 -6.05 6.42 -4.93
C THR A 210 -6.29 5.90 -3.51
N THR A 211 -7.46 6.17 -2.95
CA THR A 211 -7.87 5.65 -1.62
C THR A 211 -9.05 4.69 -1.76
N GLY A 212 -9.28 3.85 -0.75
CA GLY A 212 -10.42 2.93 -0.72
C GLY A 212 -10.36 1.86 -1.81
N MET A 213 -9.14 1.37 -2.10
CA MET A 213 -8.93 0.15 -2.88
C MET A 213 -8.94 -1.07 -1.96
N PHE A 214 -8.08 -1.06 -0.92
CA PHE A 214 -8.05 -2.11 0.09
C PHE A 214 -7.78 -1.52 1.46
N GLU A 215 -8.55 -1.95 2.47
CA GLU A 215 -8.32 -1.62 3.87
C GLU A 215 -8.09 -2.89 4.68
N TRP A 216 -6.82 -3.24 4.87
CA TRP A 216 -6.43 -4.41 5.64
C TRP A 216 -6.48 -4.13 7.14
N ALA A 217 -6.93 -5.12 7.92
CA ALA A 217 -6.98 -5.04 9.37
C ALA A 217 -5.59 -4.68 9.94
N ASP A 218 -5.58 -3.81 10.96
CA ASP A 218 -4.38 -3.29 11.63
C ASP A 218 -3.42 -2.45 10.73
N TYR A 219 -3.67 -2.36 9.42
CA TYR A 219 -2.80 -1.67 8.44
C TYR A 219 -3.37 -0.32 7.94
N GLY A 220 -4.28 0.28 8.71
CA GLY A 220 -4.93 1.55 8.36
C GLY A 220 -4.00 2.77 8.37
N GLY A 221 -4.28 3.76 7.52
CA GLY A 221 -3.53 5.01 7.43
C GLY A 221 -2.11 4.87 6.84
N VAL A 222 -1.86 3.78 6.12
CA VAL A 222 -0.57 3.47 5.50
C VAL A 222 -0.53 3.88 4.02
N VAL A 223 0.61 4.40 3.59
CA VAL A 223 1.05 4.50 2.19
C VAL A 223 2.31 3.65 1.99
N ASN A 224 2.24 2.72 1.05
CA ASN A 224 3.32 1.80 0.75
C ASN A 224 4.29 2.37 -0.29
N ASP A 225 5.58 2.07 -0.18
CA ASP A 225 6.61 2.39 -1.18
C ASP A 225 7.65 1.26 -1.37
N SER A 226 7.93 0.94 -2.62
CA SER A 226 8.81 -0.15 -3.04
C SER A 226 10.15 0.38 -3.59
N HIS A 227 11.11 -0.49 -3.86
CA HIS A 227 12.46 -0.15 -4.34
C HIS A 227 13.13 0.93 -3.49
N PHE A 228 12.87 0.86 -2.19
CA PHE A 228 12.85 2.04 -1.34
C PHE A 228 14.21 2.73 -1.22
N VAL A 229 15.25 2.01 -0.82
CA VAL A 229 16.60 2.58 -0.69
C VAL A 229 17.31 2.59 -2.05
N THR A 230 17.15 1.52 -2.84
CA THR A 230 17.76 1.41 -4.18
C THR A 230 17.45 2.60 -5.09
N ARG A 231 16.27 3.23 -4.93
CA ARG A 231 15.85 4.38 -5.74
C ARG A 231 15.72 5.68 -4.96
N ASP A 232 16.32 5.76 -3.78
CA ASP A 232 16.30 6.91 -2.89
C ASP A 232 14.89 7.50 -2.66
N ARG A 233 13.97 6.70 -2.09
CA ARG A 233 12.54 7.02 -2.00
C ARG A 233 12.03 7.47 -0.62
N MET A 234 12.91 7.64 0.37
CA MET A 234 12.52 8.18 1.68
C MET A 234 11.89 9.57 1.55
N GLY A 235 12.53 10.48 0.81
CA GLY A 235 12.03 11.85 0.65
C GLY A 235 10.63 11.91 0.04
N ARG A 236 10.36 11.17 -1.04
CA ARG A 236 9.01 11.12 -1.63
C ARG A 236 7.99 10.46 -0.70
N THR A 237 8.38 9.43 0.05
CA THR A 237 7.48 8.80 1.02
C THR A 237 7.13 9.74 2.17
N MET A 238 8.08 10.56 2.64
CA MET A 238 7.80 11.64 3.60
C MET A 238 6.79 12.63 3.01
N ALA A 239 6.94 13.04 1.75
CA ALA A 239 5.94 13.87 1.07
C ALA A 239 4.57 13.18 0.94
N PHE A 240 4.54 11.86 0.72
CA PHE A 240 3.28 11.09 0.68
C PHE A 240 2.57 11.12 2.04
N VAL A 241 3.31 10.89 3.12
CA VAL A 241 2.81 11.00 4.50
C VAL A 241 2.28 12.41 4.77
N ALA A 242 3.03 13.45 4.38
CA ALA A 242 2.61 14.84 4.52
C ALA A 242 1.27 15.11 3.83
N ARG A 243 1.13 14.69 2.57
CA ARG A 243 -0.09 14.86 1.77
C ARG A 243 -1.25 14.01 2.27
N ALA A 244 -0.99 12.81 2.78
CA ALA A 244 -2.01 11.96 3.37
C ALA A 244 -2.66 12.63 4.59
N ILE A 245 -1.85 13.26 5.45
CA ILE A 245 -2.32 14.02 6.61
C ILE A 245 -2.97 15.34 6.21
N LYS A 246 -2.31 16.12 5.35
CA LYS A 246 -2.72 17.47 4.96
C LYS A 246 -4.10 17.49 4.31
N ASP A 247 -4.35 16.53 3.42
CA ASP A 247 -5.61 16.48 2.67
C ASP A 247 -6.65 15.55 3.32
N GLY A 248 -6.42 15.10 4.56
CA GLY A 248 -7.38 14.29 5.32
C GLY A 248 -7.65 12.90 4.73
N ARG A 249 -6.64 12.28 4.09
CA ARG A 249 -6.75 10.91 3.55
C ARG A 249 -6.66 9.82 4.61
N THR A 250 -6.25 10.20 5.81
CA THR A 250 -6.15 9.32 6.97
C THR A 250 -6.88 9.94 8.17
N THR A 251 -7.26 9.10 9.11
CA THR A 251 -7.94 9.53 10.34
C THR A 251 -6.93 9.88 11.44
N GLY A 252 -7.33 10.71 12.40
CA GLY A 252 -6.54 11.03 13.58
C GLY A 252 -5.31 11.92 13.35
N GLY A 253 -5.16 12.52 12.16
CA GLY A 253 -4.07 13.44 11.84
C GLY A 253 -2.70 12.77 11.73
N LYS A 254 -2.66 11.45 11.49
CA LYS A 254 -1.42 10.67 11.37
C LYS A 254 -1.42 9.84 10.09
N ALA A 255 -0.25 9.63 9.50
CA ALA A 255 -0.07 8.70 8.39
C ALA A 255 1.27 7.99 8.50
N TRP A 256 1.33 6.78 7.93
CA TRP A 256 2.50 5.91 7.97
C TRP A 256 2.98 5.61 6.55
N GLY A 257 4.22 5.94 6.25
CA GLY A 257 4.94 5.44 5.08
C GLY A 257 5.56 4.10 5.39
N VAL A 258 5.39 3.09 4.53
CA VAL A 258 6.06 1.79 4.67
C VAL A 258 6.92 1.56 3.44
N GLY A 259 8.24 1.72 3.62
CA GLY A 259 9.23 1.58 2.56
C GLY A 259 9.93 0.23 2.62
N VAL A 260 9.80 -0.60 1.59
CA VAL A 260 10.52 -1.90 1.50
C VAL A 260 11.52 -1.87 0.35
N ASP A 261 12.76 -2.23 0.65
CA ASP A 261 13.86 -2.18 -0.32
C ASP A 261 13.91 -3.43 -1.21
N GLU A 262 14.61 -3.31 -2.34
CA GLU A 262 14.84 -4.47 -3.23
C GLU A 262 15.50 -5.65 -2.48
N GLY A 263 15.12 -6.87 -2.82
CA GLY A 263 15.55 -8.08 -2.12
C GLY A 263 15.03 -8.20 -0.69
N SER A 264 14.03 -7.41 -0.30
CA SER A 264 13.38 -7.46 1.01
C SER A 264 11.85 -7.57 0.88
N SER A 265 11.20 -8.04 1.94
CA SER A 265 9.76 -8.24 2.03
C SER A 265 9.28 -8.16 3.47
N LEU A 266 8.14 -7.51 3.69
CA LEU A 266 7.43 -7.59 4.96
C LEU A 266 6.35 -8.68 4.85
N TYR A 267 6.47 -9.70 5.69
CA TYR A 267 5.39 -10.64 5.96
C TYR A 267 4.57 -10.12 7.13
N LEU A 268 3.27 -9.89 6.95
CA LEU A 268 2.36 -9.50 8.02
C LEU A 268 1.42 -10.66 8.34
N ASP A 269 1.30 -11.00 9.61
CA ASP A 269 0.37 -12.04 10.06
C ASP A 269 -0.98 -11.47 10.53
N ARG A 270 -1.92 -12.37 10.84
CA ARG A 270 -3.26 -12.04 11.35
C ARG A 270 -3.29 -11.27 12.68
N SER A 271 -2.17 -11.18 13.39
CA SER A 271 -2.06 -10.41 14.63
C SER A 271 -1.63 -8.96 14.39
N GLY A 272 -1.33 -8.59 13.14
CA GLY A 272 -0.79 -7.28 12.78
C GLY A 272 0.72 -7.20 12.92
N GLN A 273 1.41 -8.30 13.24
CA GLN A 273 2.87 -8.33 13.36
C GLN A 273 3.51 -8.49 11.99
N ALA A 274 4.28 -7.49 11.58
CA ALA A 274 5.16 -7.56 10.42
C ALA A 274 6.51 -8.15 10.84
N THR A 275 7.07 -9.05 10.02
CA THR A 275 8.45 -9.54 10.12
C THR A 275 9.18 -9.24 8.82
N LEU A 276 10.36 -8.64 8.91
CA LEU A 276 11.20 -8.35 7.76
C LEU A 276 12.01 -9.59 7.34
N TYR A 277 11.83 -9.97 6.08
CA TYR A 277 12.70 -10.89 5.35
C TYR A 277 13.57 -10.06 4.40
N GLY A 278 14.87 -10.33 4.36
CA GLY A 278 15.81 -9.54 3.55
C GLY A 278 16.51 -8.44 4.35
N LYS A 279 17.06 -7.45 3.65
CA LYS A 279 18.05 -6.53 4.22
C LYS A 279 17.43 -5.43 5.08
N GLN A 280 16.45 -4.71 4.53
CA GLN A 280 15.95 -3.50 5.18
C GLN A 280 14.55 -3.10 4.72
N ALA A 281 13.82 -2.52 5.68
CA ALA A 281 12.55 -1.83 5.47
C ALA A 281 12.45 -0.67 6.47
N TYR A 282 11.56 0.28 6.19
CA TYR A 282 11.39 1.47 7.00
C TYR A 282 9.91 1.73 7.23
N VAL A 283 9.57 2.18 8.44
CA VAL A 283 8.26 2.74 8.76
C VAL A 283 8.45 4.20 9.13
N VAL A 284 7.70 5.09 8.49
CA VAL A 284 7.83 6.56 8.60
C VAL A 284 6.51 7.12 9.11
N LEU A 285 6.49 7.70 10.30
CA LEU A 285 5.30 8.31 10.88
C LEU A 285 5.39 9.83 10.82
N GLY A 286 4.36 10.44 10.23
CA GLY A 286 3.98 11.83 10.50
C GLY A 286 2.75 11.85 11.39
N ASP A 287 2.77 12.61 12.49
CA ASP A 287 1.73 12.56 13.52
C ASP A 287 1.10 13.92 13.85
N HIS A 288 1.36 14.92 13.03
CA HIS A 288 0.80 16.26 13.11
C HIS A 288 0.71 16.90 11.71
N GLN A 289 0.06 18.06 11.61
CA GLN A 289 -0.03 18.78 10.34
C GLN A 289 1.35 19.27 9.89
N PRO A 290 1.72 19.13 8.59
CA PRO A 290 2.95 19.70 8.08
C PRO A 290 2.92 21.23 8.19
N GLU A 291 4.04 21.84 8.57
CA GLU A 291 4.15 23.30 8.66
C GLU A 291 3.95 23.97 7.29
N GLN A 292 4.36 23.32 6.21
CA GLN A 292 4.12 23.76 4.84
C GLN A 292 3.93 22.59 3.89
N ALA A 293 2.70 22.41 3.41
CA ALA A 293 2.39 21.57 2.25
C ALA A 293 1.29 22.28 1.46
N VAL A 294 1.69 23.07 0.46
CA VAL A 294 0.79 23.80 -0.44
C VAL A 294 1.34 23.79 -1.87
N PRO A 295 0.50 23.94 -2.91
CA PRO A 295 0.95 23.83 -4.30
C PRO A 295 2.06 24.81 -4.70
N GLY A 296 3.02 24.32 -5.47
CA GLY A 296 4.13 25.11 -6.03
C GLY A 296 5.14 25.60 -4.98
N ARG A 297 5.10 25.06 -3.76
CA ARG A 297 6.00 25.44 -2.67
C ARG A 297 6.70 24.21 -2.10
N PRO A 298 8.00 24.32 -1.76
CA PRO A 298 8.72 23.22 -1.12
C PRO A 298 8.09 22.78 0.20
N LEU A 299 8.16 21.49 0.49
CA LEU A 299 7.63 20.88 1.70
C LEU A 299 8.41 21.35 2.93
N THR A 300 7.71 21.68 4.02
CA THR A 300 8.27 21.74 5.37
C THR A 300 7.41 20.87 6.28
N PHE A 301 8.02 19.84 6.86
CA PHE A 301 7.40 18.95 7.83
C PHE A 301 8.48 18.44 8.79
N SER A 302 8.41 18.86 10.05
CA SER A 302 9.39 18.49 11.07
C SER A 302 9.07 17.16 11.76
N ASN A 303 10.09 16.55 12.36
CA ASN A 303 9.95 15.49 13.37
C ASN A 303 9.22 14.21 12.91
N TYR A 304 9.46 13.74 11.69
CA TYR A 304 9.05 12.39 11.31
C TYR A 304 9.73 11.37 12.21
N ARG A 305 8.97 10.39 12.72
CA ARG A 305 9.52 9.23 13.43
C ARG A 305 9.78 8.11 12.43
N ILE A 306 11.03 7.65 12.35
CA ILE A 306 11.44 6.62 11.40
C ILE A 306 11.97 5.39 12.13
N TRP A 307 11.34 4.25 11.93
CA TRP A 307 11.86 2.95 12.33
C TRP A 307 12.60 2.32 11.16
N ARG A 308 13.82 1.84 11.40
CA ARG A 308 14.55 1.00 10.45
C ARG A 308 14.48 -0.44 10.93
N LEU A 309 13.94 -1.31 10.08
CA LEU A 309 13.95 -2.75 10.30
C LEU A 309 15.14 -3.36 9.55
N THR A 310 15.77 -4.33 10.18
CA THR A 310 16.79 -5.22 9.62
C THR A 310 16.32 -6.67 9.67
N ALA A 311 17.04 -7.57 8.99
CA ALA A 311 16.63 -8.97 8.82
C ALA A 311 16.11 -9.62 10.12
N GLY A 312 14.90 -10.15 10.06
CA GLY A 312 14.23 -10.84 11.18
C GLY A 312 13.58 -9.93 12.22
N GLN A 313 13.80 -8.61 12.19
CA GLN A 313 13.12 -7.68 13.08
C GLN A 313 11.64 -7.54 12.73
N THR A 314 10.87 -7.13 13.73
CA THR A 314 9.41 -7.01 13.63
C THR A 314 8.93 -5.58 13.85
N TYR A 315 7.73 -5.29 13.35
CA TYR A 315 6.97 -4.09 13.65
C TYR A 315 5.51 -4.47 13.85
N ASP A 316 4.93 -4.11 14.99
CA ASP A 316 3.53 -4.42 15.32
C ASP A 316 2.63 -3.29 14.79
N PHE A 317 1.87 -3.55 13.73
CA PHE A 317 0.95 -2.56 13.15
C PHE A 317 -0.35 -2.40 13.97
N ARG A 318 -0.73 -3.41 14.77
CA ARG A 318 -1.85 -3.36 15.70
C ARG A 318 -1.50 -2.51 16.91
N ASN A 319 -0.32 -2.75 17.50
CA ASN A 319 0.22 -2.02 18.65
C ASN A 319 1.49 -1.26 18.25
N ARG A 320 1.30 -0.19 17.46
CA ARG A 320 2.41 0.58 16.85
C ARG A 320 3.43 1.04 17.89
N PRO A 321 4.72 0.65 17.77
CA PRO A 321 5.75 1.04 18.72
C PRO A 321 5.83 2.55 18.92
N THR A 322 6.09 2.97 20.15
CA THR A 322 6.34 4.37 20.53
C THR A 322 7.82 4.65 20.79
N CYS A 323 8.69 3.67 20.52
CA CYS A 323 10.12 3.70 20.78
C CYS A 323 10.90 3.06 19.62
N GLY A 324 12.22 3.23 19.60
CA GLY A 324 13.09 2.61 18.59
C GLY A 324 13.07 3.32 17.23
N TYR A 325 12.57 4.56 17.18
CA TYR A 325 12.63 5.42 15.99
C TYR A 325 13.75 6.45 16.10
N TYR A 326 14.23 6.97 14.98
CA TYR A 326 15.00 8.22 14.92
C TYR A 326 14.18 9.33 14.25
N LEU A 327 14.55 10.59 14.46
CA LEU A 327 13.85 11.75 13.92
C LEU A 327 14.53 12.29 12.66
N ARG A 328 13.74 12.65 11.64
CA ARG A 328 14.18 13.44 10.48
C ARG A 328 13.14 14.47 10.13
N SER A 329 13.57 15.58 9.55
CA SER A 329 12.73 16.68 9.12
C SER A 329 12.97 17.01 7.65
N ILE A 330 11.97 17.63 7.02
CA ILE A 330 12.12 18.34 5.76
C ILE A 330 11.93 19.83 6.07
N THR A 331 12.88 20.67 5.65
CA THR A 331 12.79 22.13 5.77
C THR A 331 12.95 22.77 4.40
N ASN A 332 11.90 23.44 3.91
CA ASN A 332 11.89 24.13 2.61
C ASN A 332 12.40 23.23 1.46
N GLY A 333 11.85 22.01 1.37
CA GLY A 333 12.18 20.99 0.39
C GLY A 333 13.55 20.32 0.56
N ARG A 334 14.29 20.66 1.62
CA ARG A 334 15.57 20.04 1.94
C ARG A 334 15.38 19.06 3.09
N ALA A 335 15.70 17.80 2.84
CA ALA A 335 15.73 16.79 3.87
C ALA A 335 16.96 16.96 4.78
N ASP A 336 16.80 16.59 6.05
CA ASP A 336 17.94 16.32 6.93
C ASP A 336 18.87 15.28 6.30
N ALA A 337 20.17 15.39 6.61
CA ALA A 337 21.15 14.42 6.15
C ALA A 337 20.87 13.01 6.73
N ASN A 338 21.38 11.99 6.04
CA ASN A 338 21.30 10.59 6.49
C ASN A 338 19.87 10.13 6.76
N LEU A 339 18.99 10.28 5.77
CA LEU A 339 17.58 9.89 5.88
C LEU A 339 17.34 8.41 6.21
N TYR A 340 18.30 7.51 5.90
CA TYR A 340 18.17 6.06 6.10
C TYR A 340 18.89 5.53 7.35
N ASP A 341 19.59 6.39 8.08
CA ASP A 341 20.38 5.95 9.23
C ASP A 341 20.35 6.99 10.33
N GLY A 342 20.15 6.56 11.57
CA GLY A 342 20.05 7.42 12.73
C GLY A 342 20.02 6.61 14.01
N THR A 343 20.45 7.23 15.11
CA THR A 343 20.42 6.60 16.43
C THR A 343 18.98 6.47 16.92
N PRO A 344 18.45 5.24 17.12
CA PRO A 344 17.11 5.06 17.62
C PRO A 344 16.96 5.63 19.04
N HIS A 345 15.84 6.31 19.28
CA HIS A 345 15.43 6.72 20.61
C HIS A 345 14.97 5.48 21.39
N THR A 346 15.78 5.05 22.37
CA THR A 346 15.53 3.85 23.18
C THR A 346 14.99 4.17 24.57
N ASP A 347 15.15 5.41 25.05
CA ASP A 347 14.76 5.84 26.38
C ASP A 347 13.31 6.33 26.41
N CYS A 348 12.39 5.44 26.03
CA CYS A 348 10.98 5.76 25.89
C CYS A 348 10.19 5.27 27.11
N GLY A 349 10.62 5.68 28.30
CA GLY A 349 10.18 5.15 29.59
C GLY A 349 8.68 4.83 29.66
N THR A 350 8.32 3.78 30.42
CA THR A 350 6.95 3.64 30.94
C THR A 350 6.61 4.97 31.62
N ALA A 351 5.49 5.60 31.25
CA ALA A 351 5.11 6.91 31.79
C ALA A 351 5.38 6.93 33.31
N PRO A 352 6.15 7.90 33.84
CA PRO A 352 6.35 7.96 35.27
C PRO A 352 4.97 8.12 35.92
N ALA A 353 4.67 7.28 36.90
CA ALA A 353 3.48 7.47 37.71
C ALA A 353 3.56 8.88 38.30
N THR A 354 2.68 9.78 37.86
CA THR A 354 2.53 11.08 38.49
C THR A 354 1.86 10.84 39.84
N THR A 355 2.65 10.68 40.89
CA THR A 355 2.19 10.84 42.26
C THR A 355 1.91 12.32 42.47
N PHE A 356 0.64 12.70 42.41
CA PHE A 356 0.18 13.94 43.00
C PHE A 356 0.03 13.70 44.50
N ALA A 357 0.86 14.38 45.29
CA ALA A 357 0.65 14.50 46.72
C ALA A 357 -0.07 15.83 46.95
N GLU A 358 -1.37 15.78 47.22
CA GLU A 358 -2.11 16.92 47.74
C GLU A 358 -1.88 16.92 49.25
N THR A 359 -1.32 18.02 49.77
CA THR A 359 -1.16 18.22 51.22
C THR A 359 -2.08 19.37 51.60
N GLU A 360 -3.21 19.04 52.19
CA GLU A 360 -4.04 20.04 52.89
C GLU A 360 -3.43 20.27 54.27
N ALA A 361 -3.23 21.53 54.62
CA ALA A 361 -2.59 21.92 55.87
C ALA A 361 -3.59 21.85 57.04
N ASP A 362 -3.96 20.63 57.48
CA ASP A 362 -4.33 20.33 58.88
C ASP A 362 -4.74 18.86 59.18
N ASP A 363 -4.57 17.88 58.26
CA ASP A 363 -4.89 16.47 58.54
C ASP A 363 -3.62 15.59 58.67
N ASP A 364 -3.47 14.91 59.81
CA ASP A 364 -2.39 13.95 60.14
C ASP A 364 -2.61 12.58 59.49
N ASP A 365 -3.07 12.52 58.24
CA ASP A 365 -3.23 11.26 57.52
C ASP A 365 -2.89 11.38 56.02
N THR A 366 -1.70 10.92 55.64
CA THR A 366 -1.25 10.87 54.25
C THR A 366 -1.86 9.69 53.51
N LEU A 367 -2.88 9.91 52.68
CA LEU A 367 -3.42 8.91 51.75
C LEU A 367 -2.56 8.84 50.47
N THR A 368 -1.78 7.78 50.32
CA THR A 368 -1.06 7.47 49.08
C THR A 368 -1.93 6.59 48.19
N ARG A 369 -2.35 7.09 47.01
CA ARG A 369 -3.06 6.30 46.01
C ARG A 369 -2.26 6.20 44.72
N THR A 370 -1.86 4.97 44.38
CA THR A 370 -1.24 4.64 43.10
C THR A 370 -2.33 4.29 42.10
N THR A 371 -2.49 5.09 41.04
CA THR A 371 -3.39 4.75 39.92
C THR A 371 -2.63 4.71 38.61
N ALA A 372 -2.81 3.63 37.85
CA ALA A 372 -2.46 3.53 36.44
C ALA A 372 -3.77 3.53 35.63
N GLY A 373 -4.05 4.62 34.90
CA GLY A 373 -5.19 4.75 34.00
C GLY A 373 -5.86 6.13 34.01
N THR A 374 -6.56 6.47 32.93
CA THR A 374 -7.38 7.70 32.79
C THR A 374 -8.71 7.55 33.54
N GLY A 375 -9.00 8.48 34.45
CA GLY A 375 -10.27 8.56 35.17
C GLY A 375 -10.77 10.01 35.29
N THR A 376 -12.08 10.21 35.20
CA THR A 376 -12.74 11.51 35.42
C THR A 376 -13.12 11.63 36.90
N TYR A 377 -12.78 12.76 37.54
CA TYR A 377 -13.12 13.05 38.94
C TYR A 377 -14.26 14.06 39.01
N TYR A 378 -15.23 13.81 39.89
CA TYR A 378 -16.25 14.78 40.30
C TYR A 378 -15.81 15.38 41.64
N LEU A 379 -15.67 16.70 41.70
CA LEU A 379 -15.42 17.43 42.94
C LEU A 379 -16.77 17.83 43.53
N ASP A 380 -17.16 17.21 44.65
CA ASP A 380 -18.22 17.75 45.50
C ASP A 380 -17.61 18.85 46.39
N VAL A 381 -17.98 20.10 46.12
CA VAL A 381 -17.57 21.25 46.92
C VAL A 381 -18.68 21.53 47.95
N GLU A 382 -18.48 21.10 49.19
CA GLU A 382 -19.31 21.58 50.30
C GLU A 382 -18.96 23.04 50.61
N ALA A 383 -19.98 23.91 50.57
CA ALA A 383 -19.82 25.35 50.77
C ALA A 383 -19.53 25.69 52.24
N TYR A 384 -18.28 26.07 52.54
CA TYR A 384 -17.92 26.64 53.83
C TYR A 384 -18.43 28.09 53.95
N ARG A 385 -19.39 28.35 54.85
CA ARG A 385 -19.76 29.70 55.29
C ARG A 385 -19.05 30.03 56.60
N GLY A 386 -17.95 30.76 56.53
CA GLY A 386 -17.29 31.38 57.68
C GLY A 386 -17.36 32.90 57.58
N SER A 387 -18.03 33.55 58.54
CA SER A 387 -18.05 35.01 58.70
C SER A 387 -16.87 35.48 59.55
N GLY A 388 -16.02 36.37 59.00
CA GLY A 388 -14.92 37.01 59.73
C GLY A 388 -14.97 38.53 59.61
N ALA A 389 -14.98 39.22 60.75
CA ALA A 389 -15.01 40.68 60.85
C ALA A 389 -13.62 41.30 60.56
N ALA A 390 -13.61 42.43 59.85
CA ALA A 390 -12.40 43.19 59.52
C ALA A 390 -12.05 44.20 60.62
N PRO A 391 -10.80 44.26 61.12
CA PRO A 391 -10.29 45.42 61.83
C PRO A 391 -9.67 46.41 60.85
N THR A 392 -10.18 47.64 60.91
CA THR A 392 -9.67 48.84 60.26
C THR A 392 -8.35 49.31 60.87
N THR A 393 -7.37 49.67 60.03
CA THR A 393 -6.36 50.67 60.39
C THR A 393 -5.94 51.50 59.18
N ALA A 394 -6.09 52.82 59.30
CA ALA A 394 -5.35 53.86 58.59
C ALA A 394 -5.09 54.98 59.63
N PRO A 395 -4.10 55.87 59.46
CA PRO A 395 -3.10 55.96 58.39
C PRO A 395 -1.70 55.49 58.77
#